data_AF-A0A224Z9Z0-F1
#
_entry.id   AF-A0A224Z9Z0-F1
#
_cell.length_a   1.000
_cell.length_b   1.000
_cell.length_c   1.000
_cell.angle_alpha   90.00
_cell.angle_beta   90.00
_cell.angle_gamma   90.00
#
_symmetry.space_group_name_H-M   'P 1'
#
loop_
_entity.id
_entity.type
_entity.pdbx_description
1 polymer ?
#
loop_
_entity_poly.entity_id
_entity_poly.type
_entity_poly.pdbx_seq_one_letter_code
_entity_poly.pdbx_strand_id
1 'polypeptide(L)'
;ASSTAAELAGLHLTADYLAATTPQLPVAILCDSRPALQALLQPAQAGITVALLHAKLTAIRASGVRLSLHWLPSHVGIAGNEEADAAAKAAHHS
;
A
#
# COMPACT_ATOMS: atom_id res chain seq x y z
N ALA A 1 12.47 -9.59 3.85
CA ALA A 1 12.61 -8.18 3.44
C ALA A 1 12.09 -8.05 2.01
N SER A 2 10.83 -7.66 1.87
CA SER A 2 10.25 -7.22 0.61
C SER A 2 10.97 -5.92 0.14
N SER A 3 11.14 -5.74 -1.17
CA SER A 3 11.80 -4.54 -1.71
C SER A 3 10.82 -3.37 -1.78
N THR A 4 11.30 -2.12 -1.68
CA THR A 4 10.45 -0.92 -1.81
C THR A 4 9.57 -0.93 -3.08
N ALA A 5 10.05 -1.54 -4.16
CA ALA A 5 9.29 -1.69 -5.40
C ALA A 5 8.09 -2.64 -5.26
N ALA A 6 8.28 -3.78 -4.59
CA ALA A 6 7.20 -4.74 -4.31
C ALA A 6 6.13 -4.12 -3.40
N GLU A 7 6.55 -3.36 -2.39
CA GLU A 7 5.65 -2.63 -1.50
C GLU A 7 4.81 -1.58 -2.25
N LEU A 8 5.43 -0.78 -3.11
CA LEU A 8 4.70 0.17 -3.96
C LEU A 8 3.72 -0.54 -4.90
N ALA A 9 4.09 -1.70 -5.45
CA ALA A 9 3.19 -2.50 -6.28
C ALA A 9 1.98 -3.01 -5.48
N GLY A 10 2.20 -3.52 -4.26
CA GLY A 10 1.12 -3.94 -3.36
C GLY A 10 0.16 -2.80 -3.00
N LEU A 11 0.70 -1.60 -2.76
CA LEU A 11 -0.12 -0.41 -2.51
C LEU A 11 -0.97 0.00 -3.74
N HIS A 12 -0.42 -0.13 -4.95
CA HIS A 12 -1.18 0.10 -6.19
C HIS A 12 -2.33 -0.89 -6.35
N LEU A 13 -2.07 -2.18 -6.16
CA LEU A 13 -3.10 -3.23 -6.21
C LEU A 13 -4.20 -2.99 -5.18
N THR A 14 -3.80 -2.58 -3.97
CA THR A 14 -4.76 -2.22 -2.91
C THR A 14 -5.62 -1.04 -3.33
N ALA A 15 -5.02 0.01 -3.91
CA ALA A 15 -5.77 1.17 -4.40
C ALA A 15 -6.77 0.78 -5.51
N ASP A 16 -6.36 -0.08 -6.45
CA ASP A 16 -7.22 -0.55 -7.53
C ASP A 16 -8.39 -1.40 -6.99
N TYR A 17 -8.12 -2.27 -6.02
CA TYR A 17 -9.16 -3.04 -5.34
C TYR A 17 -10.18 -2.15 -4.62
N LEU A 18 -9.72 -1.12 -3.93
CA LEU A 18 -10.59 -0.19 -3.20
C LEU A 18 -11.44 0.66 -4.15
N ALA A 19 -10.88 1.09 -5.28
CA ALA A 19 -11.62 1.80 -6.32
C ALA A 19 -12.72 0.92 -6.93
N ALA A 20 -12.46 -0.39 -7.10
CA ALA A 20 -13.44 -1.34 -7.63
C ALA A 20 -14.55 -1.71 -6.62
N THR A 21 -14.24 -1.74 -5.32
CA THR A 21 -15.17 -2.23 -4.29
C THR A 21 -15.92 -1.14 -3.52
N THR A 22 -15.41 0.10 -3.50
CA THR A 22 -15.98 1.25 -2.78
C THR A 22 -16.48 0.88 -1.36
N PRO A 23 -15.54 0.53 -0.45
CA PRO A 23 -15.93 0.05 0.88
C PRO A 23 -16.65 1.12 1.69
N GLN A 24 -17.70 0.71 2.39
CA GLN A 24 -18.49 1.57 3.28
C GLN A 24 -17.83 1.75 4.66
N LEU A 25 -16.95 0.82 5.04
CA LEU A 25 -16.23 0.85 6.31
C LEU A 25 -14.87 1.56 6.17
N PRO A 26 -14.33 2.13 7.27
CA PRO A 26 -12.97 2.64 7.27
C PRO A 26 -11.96 1.57 6.87
N VAL A 27 -10.97 1.96 6.08
CA VAL A 27 -9.90 1.09 5.60
C VAL A 27 -8.57 1.54 6.18
N ALA A 28 -7.83 0.59 6.76
CA ALA A 28 -6.45 0.77 7.18
C ALA A 28 -5.56 -0.07 6.28
N ILE A 29 -4.65 0.59 5.56
CA ILE A 29 -3.59 -0.06 4.80
C ILE A 29 -2.35 -0.11 5.70
N LEU A 30 -1.82 -1.31 5.90
CA LEU A 30 -0.61 -1.56 6.68
C LEU A 30 0.53 -1.85 5.72
N CYS A 31 1.65 -1.12 5.84
CA CYS A 31 2.85 -1.33 5.04
C CYS A 31 4.07 -1.31 5.96
N ASP A 32 4.97 -2.26 5.76
CA ASP A 32 6.15 -2.41 6.60
C ASP A 32 7.38 -1.62 6.07
N SER A 33 7.29 -1.10 4.84
CA SER A 33 8.30 -0.25 4.23
C SER A 33 8.11 1.23 4.55
N ARG A 34 8.89 1.72 5.52
CA ARG A 34 9.02 3.16 5.80
C ARG A 34 9.37 3.98 4.56
N PRO A 35 10.34 3.57 3.70
CA PRO A 35 10.65 4.35 2.49
C PRO A 35 9.47 4.48 1.52
N ALA A 36 8.66 3.41 1.35
CA ALA A 36 7.48 3.46 0.49
C ALA A 36 6.42 4.45 1.02
N LEU A 37 6.20 4.45 2.34
CA LEU A 37 5.28 5.39 2.98
C LEU A 37 5.81 6.84 2.97
N GLN A 38 7.11 7.03 3.18
CA GLN A 38 7.73 8.36 3.09
C GLN A 38 7.66 8.94 1.68
N ALA A 39 7.82 8.11 0.65
CA ALA A 39 7.68 8.52 -0.75
C ALA A 39 6.28 9.14 -1.02
N LEU A 40 5.24 8.63 -0.38
CA LEU A 40 3.86 9.16 -0.50
C LEU A 40 3.64 10.52 0.17
N LEU A 41 4.54 10.95 1.06
CA LEU A 41 4.52 12.29 1.65
C LEU A 41 5.09 13.35 0.69
N GLN A 42 5.96 12.94 -0.24
CA GLN A 42 6.60 13.82 -1.22
C GLN A 42 6.48 13.24 -2.65
N PRO A 43 5.25 13.03 -3.15
CA PRO A 43 5.00 12.27 -4.38
C PRO A 43 5.65 12.89 -5.63
N ALA A 44 5.80 14.23 -5.67
CA ALA A 44 6.43 14.93 -6.79
C ALA A 44 7.94 14.64 -6.93
N GLN A 45 8.61 14.24 -5.83
CA GLN A 45 10.05 13.96 -5.80
C GLN A 45 10.36 12.46 -5.91
N ALA A 46 9.35 11.60 -5.74
CA ALA A 46 9.51 10.15 -5.66
C ALA A 46 9.21 9.41 -6.99
N GLY A 47 8.93 10.15 -8.07
CA GLY A 47 8.72 9.60 -9.41
C GLY A 47 7.27 9.25 -9.73
N ILE A 48 7.03 8.87 -11.00
CA ILE A 48 5.68 8.76 -11.56
C ILE A 48 4.81 7.68 -10.91
N THR A 49 5.42 6.55 -10.51
CA THR A 49 4.71 5.45 -9.84
C THR A 49 4.12 5.89 -8.51
N VAL A 50 4.86 6.70 -7.75
CA VAL A 50 4.40 7.20 -6.44
C VAL A 50 3.37 8.31 -6.62
N ALA A 51 3.56 9.20 -7.60
CA ALA A 51 2.59 10.23 -7.94
C ALA A 51 1.24 9.63 -8.37
N LEU A 52 1.24 8.57 -9.18
CA LEU A 52 0.03 7.86 -9.59
C LEU A 52 -0.66 7.20 -8.39
N LEU A 53 0.10 6.56 -7.50
CA LEU A 53 -0.45 5.96 -6.28
C LEU A 53 -1.12 7.02 -5.41
N HIS A 54 -0.44 8.15 -5.19
CA HIS A 54 -0.97 9.27 -4.43
C HIS A 54 -2.28 9.81 -5.05
N ALA A 55 -2.34 9.95 -6.38
CA ALA A 55 -3.55 10.36 -7.09
C ALA A 55 -4.70 9.36 -6.90
N LYS A 56 -4.45 8.04 -7.02
CA LYS A 56 -5.46 6.99 -6.78
C LYS A 56 -6.01 7.06 -5.36
N LEU A 57 -5.13 7.13 -4.36
CA LEU A 57 -5.53 7.21 -2.95
C LEU A 57 -6.33 8.49 -2.66
N THR A 58 -5.98 9.61 -3.31
CA THR A 58 -6.71 10.87 -3.20
C THR A 58 -8.11 10.75 -3.81
N ALA A 59 -8.25 10.15 -4.98
CA ALA A 59 -9.54 9.92 -5.63
C ALA A 59 -10.45 9.01 -4.77
N ILE A 60 -9.89 7.95 -4.18
CA ILE A 60 -10.61 7.05 -3.25
C ILE A 60 -11.10 7.81 -2.01
N ARG A 61 -10.28 8.70 -1.44
CA ARG A 61 -10.73 9.54 -0.32
C ARG A 61 -11.83 10.50 -0.73
N ALA A 62 -11.73 11.08 -1.93
CA ALA A 62 -12.74 11.98 -2.48
C ALA A 62 -14.08 11.29 -2.78
N SER A 63 -14.10 9.97 -3.03
CA SER A 63 -15.34 9.20 -3.17
C SER A 63 -16.03 8.88 -1.82
N GLY A 64 -15.46 9.33 -0.69
CA GLY A 64 -16.03 9.17 0.64
C GLY A 64 -15.43 8.00 1.44
N VAL A 65 -14.48 7.26 0.87
CA VAL A 65 -13.80 6.17 1.58
C VAL A 65 -12.85 6.74 2.64
N ARG A 66 -13.06 6.36 3.89
CA ARG A 66 -12.18 6.74 5.01
C ARG A 66 -10.93 5.86 5.02
N LEU A 67 -9.89 6.32 4.34
CA LEU A 67 -8.63 5.60 4.16
C LEU A 67 -7.52 6.11 5.07
N SER A 68 -6.80 5.21 5.72
CA SER A 68 -5.62 5.49 6.55
C SER A 68 -4.46 4.58 6.15
N LEU A 69 -3.22 5.11 6.21
CA LEU A 69 -2.01 4.34 5.98
C LEU A 69 -1.21 4.32 7.27
N HIS A 70 -0.78 3.13 7.70
CA HIS A 70 0.02 2.95 8.90
C HIS A 70 1.28 2.18 8.58
N TRP A 71 2.38 2.66 9.15
CA TRP A 71 3.62 1.91 9.16
C TRP A 71 3.56 0.82 10.24
N LEU A 72 3.99 -0.39 9.89
CA LEU A 72 4.09 -1.50 10.83
C LEU A 72 5.52 -2.06 10.86
N PRO A 73 6.09 -2.41 12.02
CA PRO A 73 7.43 -2.97 12.04
C PRO A 73 7.43 -4.38 11.44
N SER A 74 8.32 -4.65 10.47
CA SER A 74 8.52 -6.01 9.95
C SER A 74 8.92 -6.97 11.08
N HIS A 75 8.48 -8.23 10.99
CA HIS A 75 8.89 -9.34 11.85
C HIS A 75 8.46 -9.26 13.35
N VAL A 76 7.29 -8.70 13.64
CA VAL A 76 6.72 -8.68 15.01
C VAL A 76 5.70 -9.82 15.27
N GLY A 77 5.57 -10.78 14.35
CA GLY A 77 4.64 -11.92 14.53
C GLY A 77 3.18 -11.56 14.31
N ILE A 78 2.88 -10.51 13.52
CA ILE A 78 1.51 -10.20 13.11
C ILE A 78 1.16 -11.13 11.95
N ALA A 79 0.24 -12.07 12.19
CA ALA A 79 -0.18 -13.09 11.22
C ALA A 79 -0.50 -12.52 9.82
N GLY A 80 -1.24 -11.39 9.77
CA GLY A 80 -1.56 -10.75 8.49
C GLY A 80 -0.35 -10.19 7.73
N ASN A 81 0.71 -9.78 8.43
CA ASN A 81 1.96 -9.34 7.78
C ASN A 81 2.73 -10.53 7.22
N GLU A 82 2.72 -11.68 7.92
CA GLU A 82 3.39 -12.91 7.47
C GLU A 82 2.70 -13.52 6.24
N GLU A 83 1.36 -13.49 6.20
CA GLU A 83 0.57 -13.91 5.04
C GLU A 83 0.86 -13.03 3.81
N ALA A 84 0.92 -11.70 3.99
CA ALA A 84 1.27 -10.78 2.92
C ALA A 84 2.69 -11.02 2.39
N ASP A 85 3.66 -11.24 3.29
CA ASP A 85 5.06 -11.54 2.94
C ASP A 85 5.18 -12.88 2.19
N ALA A 86 4.38 -13.88 2.56
CA ALA A 86 4.32 -15.17 1.88
C ALA A 86 3.74 -15.04 0.46
N ALA A 87 2.66 -14.26 0.29
CA ALA A 87 2.07 -13.99 -1.01
C ALA A 87 3.04 -13.24 -1.96
N ALA A 88 3.76 -12.24 -1.44
CA ALA A 88 4.77 -11.51 -2.20
C ALA A 88 5.93 -12.42 -2.66
N LYS A 89 6.42 -13.31 -1.78
CA LYS A 89 7.45 -14.30 -2.12
C LYS A 89 6.98 -15.28 -3.19
N ALA A 90 5.73 -15.74 -3.11
CA ALA A 90 5.17 -16.63 -4.12
C ALA A 90 5.13 -15.98 -5.51
N ALA A 91 4.72 -14.70 -5.60
CA ALA A 91 4.68 -13.95 -6.85
C ALA A 91 6.07 -13.61 -7.41
N HIS A 92 7.12 -13.57 -6.58
CA HIS A 92 8.48 -13.31 -7.05
C HIS A 92 9.14 -14.54 -7.70
N HIS A 93 8.61 -15.74 -7.47
CA HIS A 93 9.13 -17.00 -7.99
C HIS A 93 8.41 -17.51 -9.25
N SER A 94 7.44 -16.76 -9.78
CA SER A 94 6.67 -17.09 -11.00
C SER A 94 7.10 -16.29 -12.21
#